data_AF-A0A2P2MM24-F1
#
_entry.id   AF-A0A2P2MM24-F1
#
_cell.length_a   1.000
_cell.length_b   1.000
_cell.length_c   1.000
_cell.angle_alpha   90.00
_cell.angle_beta   90.00
_cell.angle_gamma   90.00
#
_symmetry.space_group_name_H-M   'P 1'
#
loop_
_entity.id
_entity.type
_entity.pdbx_description
1 polymer ?
#
loop_
_entity_poly.entity_id
_entity_poly.type
_entity_poly.pdbx_seq_one_letter_code
_entity_poly.pdbx_strand_id
1 'polypeptide(L)'
;MVVNGRPMKRMKRRVTADLYDFLCFPSADDHPRRPFGAKVKSFLTEYALCPPPASLIPHLLTWQMSFRVGDLTEGLDSAPAVVSLDVVEEDVARSRSVYCDQCRVVGWSGHPVCSKRYHFIIKADGNSIGGYSKTCTCCGDVLYLSESRCKTCNHITTTDDIEEWIYNQLEDTTHLLHGVIHANGYGHLLRVNGREGGSRVLSGCHIMNFWDRLCKTLGVRKISVMDVSKKYGLEYRLLHAITNGHPWYGNWGYEFGAGSFALTVNAYKEAVETLASQSLSQFVTQGQKPNTRLQEVILFYQSLSDRELVNTKDLFYFLMSLIRITHNYSTKVDSSSKNQHTFKPKIPPLWSRNDIQRVEEAMLRVLRAVSGSNWVSLRALRGAVCKVASPDVLDHCLKYLRGKSTVDEMIVVARCNPDSGSCEYRLVSHALFCLLTILGEMPH
;
A
#
# COMPACT_ATOMS: atom_id res chain seq x y z
N MET A 1 44.86 -38.41 16.61
CA MET A 1 44.90 -37.01 16.14
C MET A 1 43.57 -36.35 16.48
N VAL A 2 43.54 -35.55 17.54
CA VAL A 2 42.36 -34.81 17.97
C VAL A 2 42.39 -33.45 17.27
N VAL A 3 41.45 -33.21 16.35
CA VAL A 3 41.29 -31.92 15.68
C VAL A 3 40.42 -31.04 16.58
N ASN A 4 41.08 -30.18 17.36
CA ASN A 4 40.41 -29.15 18.16
C ASN A 4 39.73 -28.14 17.24
N GLY A 5 38.40 -28.22 17.12
CA GLY A 5 37.58 -27.21 16.47
C GLY A 5 37.67 -25.88 17.22
N ARG A 6 38.06 -24.82 16.52
CA ARG A 6 38.13 -23.46 17.09
C ARG A 6 36.73 -23.01 17.55
N PRO A 7 36.60 -22.36 18.72
CA PRO A 7 35.31 -21.83 19.16
C PRO A 7 34.89 -20.67 18.25
N MET A 8 33.69 -20.76 17.68
CA MET A 8 33.12 -19.67 16.88
C MET A 8 32.88 -18.45 17.78
N LYS A 9 33.44 -17.31 17.39
CA LYS A 9 33.30 -16.03 18.11
C LYS A 9 31.83 -15.69 18.31
N ARG A 10 31.46 -15.43 19.56
CA ARG A 10 30.16 -14.92 20.00
C ARG A 10 29.79 -13.63 19.23
N MET A 11 28.52 -13.57 18.82
CA MET A 11 27.83 -12.52 18.07
C MET A 11 28.23 -11.08 18.46
N LYS A 12 28.82 -10.31 17.53
CA LYS A 12 28.73 -8.84 17.58
C LYS A 12 27.46 -8.43 16.85
N ARG A 13 26.51 -7.85 17.57
CA ARG A 13 25.32 -7.17 17.03
C ARG A 13 25.80 -6.17 15.97
N ARG A 14 25.51 -6.41 14.68
CA ARG A 14 25.88 -5.45 13.63
C ARG A 14 25.18 -4.12 13.95
N VAL A 15 25.91 -3.03 13.85
CA VAL A 15 25.37 -1.69 14.02
C VAL A 15 24.37 -1.49 12.88
N THR A 16 23.19 -0.93 13.15
CA THR A 16 22.12 -0.73 12.15
C THR A 16 22.57 0.04 10.91
N ALA A 17 23.66 0.80 11.01
CA ALA A 17 24.32 1.50 9.91
C ALA A 17 24.87 0.57 8.81
N ASP A 18 25.20 -0.69 9.14
CA ASP A 18 25.77 -1.67 8.21
C ASP A 18 24.70 -2.43 7.40
N LEU A 19 23.41 -2.13 7.60
CA LEU A 19 22.31 -2.78 6.88
C LEU A 19 22.04 -2.13 5.52
N TYR A 20 21.69 -2.95 4.53
CA TYR A 20 21.26 -2.48 3.21
C TYR A 20 19.95 -1.69 3.31
N ASP A 21 19.80 -0.66 2.47
CA ASP A 21 18.55 0.12 2.37
C ASP A 21 17.51 -0.64 1.53
N PHE A 22 16.38 -0.95 2.15
CA PHE A 22 15.24 -1.62 1.51
C PHE A 22 14.76 -0.91 0.25
N LEU A 23 14.83 0.42 0.20
CA LEU A 23 14.28 1.20 -0.90
C LEU A 23 15.14 1.14 -2.17
N CYS A 24 16.42 0.81 -2.04
CA CYS A 24 17.39 0.80 -3.13
C CYS A 24 17.98 -0.58 -3.41
N PHE A 25 18.00 -1.49 -2.43
CA PHE A 25 18.53 -2.84 -2.57
C PHE A 25 17.55 -3.77 -3.31
N PRO A 26 18.02 -4.79 -4.04
CA PRO A 26 19.39 -4.96 -4.52
C PRO A 26 19.76 -3.94 -5.61
N SER A 27 21.04 -3.57 -5.71
CA SER A 27 21.56 -2.78 -6.83
C SER A 27 21.50 -3.60 -8.13
N ALA A 28 21.28 -2.93 -9.25
CA ALA A 28 21.28 -3.57 -10.55
C ALA A 28 22.72 -3.91 -10.97
N ASP A 29 23.24 -5.04 -10.50
CA ASP A 29 24.54 -5.57 -10.93
C ASP A 29 24.37 -6.67 -11.98
N ASP A 30 25.25 -6.66 -12.98
CA ASP A 30 25.26 -7.66 -14.05
C ASP A 30 25.90 -8.95 -13.53
N HIS A 31 25.06 -9.86 -13.06
CA HIS A 31 25.52 -11.14 -12.51
C HIS A 31 25.78 -12.17 -13.62
N PRO A 32 26.85 -12.98 -13.49
CA PRO A 32 27.23 -13.98 -14.48
C PRO A 32 26.08 -14.96 -14.80
N ARG A 33 25.99 -15.39 -16.07
CA ARG A 33 25.00 -16.37 -16.55
C ARG A 33 25.19 -17.71 -15.82
N ARG A 34 24.35 -17.96 -14.82
CA ARG A 34 24.27 -19.22 -14.06
C ARG A 34 22.82 -19.74 -14.04
N PRO A 35 22.60 -21.05 -13.81
CA PRO A 35 21.26 -21.59 -13.57
C PRO A 35 20.57 -20.84 -12.42
N PHE A 36 19.25 -20.66 -12.50
CA PHE A 36 18.48 -19.84 -11.56
C PHE A 36 18.71 -20.25 -10.09
N GLY A 37 18.62 -21.54 -9.77
CA GLY A 37 18.87 -22.01 -8.39
C GLY A 37 20.28 -21.69 -7.88
N ALA A 38 21.30 -21.68 -8.76
CA ALA A 38 22.66 -21.28 -8.37
C ALA A 38 22.76 -19.77 -8.12
N LYS A 39 21.98 -18.94 -8.83
CA LYS A 39 21.88 -17.50 -8.56
C LYS A 39 21.24 -17.23 -7.21
N VAL A 40 20.12 -17.87 -6.89
CA VAL A 40 19.47 -17.75 -5.58
C VAL A 40 20.43 -18.14 -4.46
N LYS A 41 21.11 -19.28 -4.59
CA LYS A 41 22.09 -19.71 -3.58
C LYS A 41 23.26 -18.74 -3.43
N SER A 42 23.80 -18.22 -4.53
CA SER A 42 24.90 -17.24 -4.51
C SER A 42 24.43 -15.96 -3.80
N PHE A 43 23.26 -15.45 -4.16
CA PHE A 43 22.65 -14.27 -3.55
C PHE A 43 22.44 -14.46 -2.04
N LEU A 44 21.88 -15.59 -1.60
CA LEU A 44 21.68 -15.86 -0.18
C LEU A 44 23.00 -16.00 0.58
N THR A 45 24.01 -16.63 -0.02
CA THR A 45 25.33 -16.78 0.61
C THR A 45 26.04 -15.43 0.78
N GLU A 46 25.82 -14.50 -0.15
CA GLU A 46 26.43 -13.17 -0.15
C GLU A 46 25.73 -12.20 0.81
N TYR A 47 24.39 -12.18 0.79
CA TYR A 47 23.62 -11.12 1.45
C TYR A 47 22.83 -11.58 2.68
N ALA A 48 22.56 -12.87 2.85
CA ALA A 48 21.78 -13.39 3.95
C ALA A 48 22.64 -14.00 5.05
N LEU A 49 22.11 -13.97 6.28
CA LEU A 49 22.68 -14.71 7.38
C LEU A 49 22.41 -16.19 7.17
N CYS A 50 23.47 -17.00 7.24
CA CYS A 50 23.38 -18.43 7.12
C CYS A 50 22.47 -18.99 8.23
N PRO A 51 21.55 -19.91 7.91
CA PRO A 51 20.83 -20.68 8.91
C PRO A 51 21.84 -21.36 9.85
N PRO A 52 21.56 -21.46 11.16
CA PRO A 52 22.44 -22.10 12.09
C PRO A 52 22.57 -23.60 11.73
N PRO A 53 23.68 -24.23 12.13
CA PRO A 53 24.03 -25.59 11.70
C PRO A 53 23.02 -26.69 12.09
N ALA A 54 22.04 -26.38 12.94
CA ALA A 54 21.03 -27.30 13.45
C ALA A 54 19.62 -26.88 13.00
N SER A 55 19.36 -26.82 11.68
CA SER A 55 17.98 -26.78 11.22
C SER A 55 17.30 -28.07 11.68
N LEU A 56 16.30 -27.94 12.57
CA LEU A 56 15.54 -29.06 13.11
C LEU A 56 14.76 -29.81 12.02
N ILE A 57 14.53 -29.14 10.89
CA ILE A 57 13.83 -29.68 9.73
C ILE A 57 14.79 -29.73 8.54
N PRO A 58 15.24 -30.93 8.11
CA PRO A 58 16.25 -31.07 7.06
C PRO A 58 15.77 -30.71 5.65
N HIS A 59 14.47 -30.46 5.45
CA HIS A 59 13.87 -30.11 4.15
C HIS A 59 13.40 -28.66 4.07
N LEU A 60 13.51 -27.89 5.16
CA LEU A 60 13.22 -26.45 5.22
C LEU A 60 14.44 -25.71 5.75
N LEU A 61 14.91 -24.72 5.00
CA LEU A 61 16.10 -23.95 5.33
C LEU A 61 15.79 -22.45 5.26
N THR A 62 15.79 -21.78 6.40
CA THR A 62 15.44 -20.36 6.49
C THR A 62 16.68 -19.47 6.54
N TRP A 63 16.83 -18.65 5.51
CA TRP A 63 17.84 -17.58 5.44
C TRP A 63 17.20 -16.27 5.87
N GLN A 64 17.95 -15.40 6.54
CA GLN A 64 17.42 -14.10 6.97
C GLN A 64 18.27 -12.95 6.44
N MET A 65 17.60 -11.92 5.94
CA MET A 65 18.19 -10.64 5.56
C MET A 65 17.51 -9.52 6.34
N SER A 66 18.28 -8.55 6.82
CA SER A 66 17.72 -7.37 7.50
C SER A 66 18.06 -6.11 6.73
N PHE A 67 17.07 -5.24 6.58
CA PHE A 67 17.18 -4.00 5.84
C PHE A 67 16.81 -2.82 6.72
N ARG A 68 17.54 -1.72 6.58
CA ARG A 68 17.07 -0.42 7.06
C ARG A 68 16.06 0.15 6.05
N VAL A 69 15.07 0.90 6.51
CA VAL A 69 14.07 1.52 5.63
C VAL A 69 14.18 3.04 5.70
N GLY A 70 15.08 3.60 4.88
CA GLY A 70 15.37 5.04 4.82
C GLY A 70 15.75 5.70 6.16
N ASP A 71 16.00 7.01 6.13
CA ASP A 71 16.18 7.86 7.32
C ASP A 71 14.83 8.46 7.77
N LEU A 72 13.80 7.62 7.96
CA LEU A 72 12.50 8.04 8.49
C LEU A 72 12.57 8.21 10.03
N THR A 73 13.55 8.96 10.52
CA THR A 73 13.66 9.33 11.94
C THR A 73 13.40 10.82 12.08
N GLU A 74 12.13 11.18 12.19
CA GLU A 74 11.77 12.42 12.88
C GLU A 74 11.79 12.13 14.38
N GLY A 75 12.87 12.57 15.03
CA GLY A 75 13.08 12.43 16.47
C GLY A 75 14.50 11.95 16.76
N LEU A 76 15.24 12.74 17.55
CA LEU A 76 16.64 12.55 17.91
C LEU A 76 16.94 11.20 18.61
N ASP A 77 15.90 10.43 18.97
CA ASP A 77 15.99 9.22 19.81
C ASP A 77 15.34 7.94 19.23
N SER A 78 14.81 7.94 17.99
CA SER A 78 14.21 6.73 17.41
C SER A 78 15.20 5.94 16.56
N ALA A 79 15.41 4.66 16.91
CA ALA A 79 16.23 3.75 16.10
C ALA A 79 15.64 3.60 14.68
N PRO A 80 16.47 3.49 13.63
CA PRO A 80 15.99 3.36 12.26
C PRO A 80 15.10 2.13 12.11
N ALA A 81 14.01 2.26 11.36
CA ALA A 81 13.09 1.15 11.11
C ALA A 81 13.80 0.02 10.36
N VAL A 82 13.77 -1.18 10.93
CA VAL A 82 14.37 -2.38 10.34
C VAL A 82 13.27 -3.34 9.89
N VAL A 83 13.44 -3.90 8.70
CA VAL A 83 12.56 -4.94 8.14
C VAL A 83 13.39 -6.21 7.88
N SER A 84 12.84 -7.36 8.23
CA SER A 84 13.45 -8.67 7.95
C SER A 84 12.76 -9.32 6.74
N LEU A 85 13.58 -9.83 5.81
CA LEU A 85 13.16 -10.76 4.77
C LEU A 85 13.67 -12.15 5.14
N ASP A 86 12.75 -13.08 5.31
CA ASP A 86 13.06 -14.50 5.41
C ASP A 86 12.96 -15.14 4.03
N VAL A 87 13.95 -15.96 3.70
CA VAL A 87 13.95 -16.79 2.50
C VAL A 87 13.96 -18.25 2.93
N VAL A 88 12.81 -18.91 2.85
CA VAL A 88 12.66 -20.32 3.18
C VAL A 88 12.89 -21.14 1.90
N GLU A 89 14.01 -21.86 1.86
CA GLU A 89 14.30 -22.86 0.84
C GLU A 89 13.65 -24.19 1.24
N GLU A 90 12.80 -24.72 0.36
CA GLU A 90 12.04 -25.94 0.58
C GLU A 90 12.43 -27.01 -0.45
N ASP A 91 12.76 -28.20 0.05
CA ASP A 91 12.94 -29.40 -0.76
C ASP A 91 11.57 -30.02 -1.06
N VAL A 92 11.12 -29.86 -2.31
CA VAL A 92 9.77 -30.21 -2.76
C VAL A 92 9.49 -31.71 -2.58
N ALA A 93 10.49 -32.56 -2.80
CA ALA A 93 10.32 -34.01 -2.73
C ALA A 93 10.09 -34.52 -1.30
N ARG A 94 10.50 -33.73 -0.30
CA ARG A 94 10.42 -34.06 1.13
C ARG A 94 9.40 -33.21 1.87
N SER A 95 8.78 -32.25 1.19
CA SER A 95 7.78 -31.35 1.74
C SER A 95 6.38 -31.97 1.86
N ARG A 96 5.51 -31.32 2.62
CA ARG A 96 4.08 -31.70 2.75
C ARG A 96 3.33 -31.68 1.42
N SER A 97 3.75 -30.83 0.48
CA SER A 97 3.09 -30.70 -0.83
C SER A 97 4.10 -30.59 -1.97
N VAL A 98 4.17 -31.65 -2.77
CA VAL A 98 4.97 -31.75 -4.00
C VAL A 98 4.49 -30.77 -5.07
N TYR A 99 3.20 -30.43 -5.04
CA TYR A 99 2.57 -29.55 -6.01
C TYR A 99 2.51 -28.12 -5.49
N CYS A 100 2.58 -27.16 -6.39
CA CYS A 100 2.30 -25.77 -6.06
C CYS A 100 0.86 -25.45 -6.46
N ASP A 101 0.01 -25.08 -5.51
CA ASP A 101 -1.39 -24.76 -5.79
C ASP A 101 -1.54 -23.58 -6.77
N GLN A 102 -0.56 -22.67 -6.75
CA GLN A 102 -0.53 -21.50 -7.62
C GLN A 102 -0.11 -21.87 -9.05
N CYS A 103 0.64 -22.97 -9.23
CA CYS A 103 0.97 -23.52 -10.54
C CYS A 103 -0.26 -24.11 -11.25
N ARG A 104 -1.27 -24.56 -10.49
CA ARG A 104 -2.51 -25.12 -11.04
C ARG A 104 -3.24 -24.12 -11.94
N VAL A 105 -3.32 -22.85 -11.49
CA VAL A 105 -4.07 -21.80 -12.19
C VAL A 105 -3.31 -21.16 -13.36
N VAL A 106 -2.00 -21.38 -13.48
CA VAL A 106 -1.17 -20.84 -14.56
C VAL A 106 -0.80 -21.87 -15.64
N GLY A 107 -1.46 -23.04 -15.64
CA GLY A 107 -1.36 -24.03 -16.71
C GLY A 107 -0.40 -25.20 -16.45
N TRP A 108 0.20 -25.30 -15.26
CA TRP A 108 1.04 -26.45 -14.88
C TRP A 108 0.25 -27.58 -14.21
N SER A 109 -1.06 -27.36 -13.97
CA SER A 109 -1.99 -28.35 -13.42
C SER A 109 -1.45 -29.00 -12.13
N GLY A 110 -1.48 -30.34 -12.02
CA GLY A 110 -0.94 -31.13 -10.92
C GLY A 110 0.43 -31.75 -11.22
N HIS A 111 1.30 -31.09 -11.99
CA HIS A 111 2.63 -31.65 -12.29
C HIS A 111 3.71 -31.02 -11.40
N PRO A 112 4.70 -31.83 -10.93
CA PRO A 112 5.87 -31.29 -10.23
C PRO A 112 6.65 -30.35 -11.16
N VAL A 113 6.88 -29.12 -10.69
CA VAL A 113 7.51 -28.06 -11.51
C VAL A 113 9.02 -28.02 -11.34
N CYS A 114 9.51 -28.33 -10.13
CA CYS A 114 10.91 -28.30 -9.77
C CYS A 114 11.17 -29.07 -8.46
N SER A 115 12.44 -29.36 -8.18
CA SER A 115 12.87 -30.00 -6.93
C SER A 115 12.97 -29.05 -5.73
N LYS A 116 13.03 -27.74 -5.96
CA LYS A 116 13.14 -26.73 -4.88
C LYS A 116 12.26 -25.52 -5.15
N ARG A 117 11.64 -24.99 -4.10
CA ARG A 117 10.96 -23.69 -4.12
C ARG A 117 11.48 -22.79 -3.01
N TYR A 118 11.43 -21.49 -3.26
CA TYR A 118 11.94 -20.46 -2.38
C TYR A 118 10.80 -19.52 -2.00
N HIS A 119 10.50 -19.41 -0.70
CA HIS A 119 9.50 -18.49 -0.16
C HIS A 119 10.21 -17.24 0.34
N PHE A 120 9.90 -16.10 -0.26
CA PHE A 120 10.40 -14.78 0.13
C PHE A 120 9.34 -14.08 0.95
N ILE A 121 9.58 -13.91 2.24
CA ILE A 121 8.56 -13.46 3.20
C ILE A 121 9.05 -12.29 4.03
N ILE A 122 8.22 -11.26 4.12
CA ILE A 122 8.36 -10.18 5.10
C ILE A 122 7.14 -10.24 6.02
N LYS A 123 7.36 -10.53 7.30
CA LYS A 123 6.27 -10.59 8.29
C LYS A 123 5.83 -9.20 8.75
N ALA A 124 4.55 -9.06 9.08
CA ALA A 124 3.99 -7.81 9.60
C ALA A 124 4.42 -7.49 11.04
N ASP A 125 4.66 -8.52 11.85
CA ASP A 125 5.13 -8.40 13.24
C ASP A 125 6.62 -8.05 13.35
N GLY A 126 7.35 -8.02 12.23
CA GLY A 126 8.80 -7.76 12.18
C GLY A 126 9.67 -8.90 12.70
N ASN A 127 9.07 -10.00 13.16
CA ASN A 127 9.79 -11.19 13.60
C ASN A 127 10.29 -11.98 12.38
N SER A 128 11.30 -12.82 12.60
CA SER A 128 11.76 -13.78 11.59
C SER A 128 10.96 -15.08 11.69
N ILE A 129 10.62 -15.68 10.55
CA ILE A 129 10.15 -17.09 10.45
C ILE A 129 11.22 -18.04 10.99
N GLY A 130 12.50 -17.72 10.74
CA GLY A 130 13.65 -18.41 11.31
C GLY A 130 13.96 -17.97 12.75
N GLY A 131 13.15 -17.09 13.33
CA GLY A 131 13.20 -16.78 14.75
C GLY A 131 12.99 -18.08 15.51
N TYR A 132 14.00 -18.52 16.26
CA TYR A 132 13.97 -19.77 17.02
C TYR A 132 13.00 -19.72 18.18
N SER A 133 11.86 -19.04 18.09
CA SER A 133 10.88 -18.92 19.15
C SER A 133 9.46 -18.93 18.60
N LYS A 134 8.62 -19.84 19.09
CA LYS A 134 7.17 -19.88 18.87
C LYS A 134 6.43 -19.71 20.19
N THR A 135 5.12 -19.47 20.16
CA THR A 135 4.30 -19.50 21.38
C THR A 135 3.95 -20.95 21.73
N CYS A 136 3.95 -21.25 23.03
CA CYS A 136 3.53 -22.55 23.53
C CYS A 136 2.02 -22.70 23.32
N THR A 137 1.61 -23.80 22.70
CA THR A 137 0.20 -24.13 22.45
C THR A 137 -0.62 -24.33 23.72
N CYS A 138 0.03 -24.70 24.84
CA CYS A 138 -0.65 -24.94 26.11
C CYS A 138 -0.83 -23.67 26.95
N CYS A 139 0.17 -22.78 27.02
CA CYS A 139 0.16 -21.64 27.94
C CYS A 139 0.46 -20.28 27.30
N GLY A 140 0.71 -20.23 25.99
CA GLY A 140 0.98 -18.99 25.24
C GLY A 140 2.39 -18.39 25.44
N ASP A 141 3.23 -18.96 26.30
CA ASP A 141 4.56 -18.42 26.61
C ASP A 141 5.58 -18.69 25.48
N VAL A 142 6.66 -17.92 25.44
CA VAL A 142 7.70 -18.02 24.40
C VAL A 142 8.50 -19.31 24.57
N LEU A 143 8.42 -20.20 23.59
CA LEU A 143 9.13 -21.46 23.49
C LEU A 143 10.19 -21.35 22.40
N TYR A 144 11.47 -21.56 22.76
CA TYR A 144 12.52 -21.58 21.75
C TYR A 144 12.51 -22.89 20.97
N LEU A 145 12.61 -22.86 19.63
CA LEU A 145 12.62 -24.05 18.77
C LEU A 145 13.76 -25.02 19.13
N SER A 146 14.89 -24.50 19.66
CA SER A 146 15.97 -25.33 20.20
C SER A 146 15.59 -26.11 21.47
N GLU A 147 14.49 -25.76 22.13
CA GLU A 147 13.99 -26.36 23.35
C GLU A 147 12.79 -27.26 23.05
N SER A 148 12.90 -28.55 23.37
CA SER A 148 11.80 -29.51 23.19
C SER A 148 10.70 -29.37 24.25
N ARG A 149 10.86 -28.46 25.22
CA ARG A 149 9.93 -28.32 26.36
C ARG A 149 9.69 -26.86 26.69
N CYS A 150 8.43 -26.50 26.90
CA CYS A 150 8.07 -25.20 27.46
C CYS A 150 8.56 -25.09 28.90
N LYS A 151 9.30 -24.02 29.23
CA LYS A 151 9.80 -23.79 30.59
C LYS A 151 8.69 -23.52 31.60
N THR A 152 7.55 -23.02 31.15
CA THR A 152 6.46 -22.56 32.03
C THR A 152 5.46 -23.68 32.34
N CYS A 153 5.03 -24.45 31.33
CA CYS A 153 4.03 -25.50 31.50
C CYS A 153 4.57 -26.93 31.29
N ASN A 154 5.88 -27.08 31.00
CA ASN A 154 6.53 -28.36 30.71
C ASN A 154 5.97 -29.13 29.50
N HIS A 155 5.11 -28.50 28.68
CA HIS A 155 4.60 -29.09 27.45
C HIS A 155 5.74 -29.45 26.50
N ILE A 156 5.74 -30.71 26.04
CA ILE A 156 6.76 -31.24 25.13
C ILE A 156 6.32 -30.92 23.71
N THR A 157 7.20 -30.28 22.94
CA THR A 157 7.01 -30.01 21.51
C THR A 157 7.76 -31.06 20.70
N THR A 158 7.05 -31.78 19.84
CA THR A 158 7.61 -32.75 18.90
C THR A 158 8.16 -32.07 17.65
N THR A 159 8.92 -32.81 16.83
CA THR A 159 9.40 -32.30 15.53
C THR A 159 8.22 -32.02 14.59
N ASP A 160 7.18 -32.84 14.63
CA ASP A 160 5.96 -32.65 13.83
C ASP A 160 5.24 -31.35 14.22
N ASP A 161 5.18 -31.03 15.52
CA ASP A 161 4.60 -29.76 16.01
C ASP A 161 5.41 -28.52 15.59
N ILE A 162 6.71 -28.69 15.27
CA ILE A 162 7.58 -27.62 14.76
C ILE A 162 7.37 -27.47 13.26
N GLU A 163 7.29 -28.59 12.55
CA GLU A 163 7.02 -28.63 11.12
C GLU A 163 5.66 -28.02 10.79
N GLU A 164 4.60 -28.43 11.49
CA GLU A 164 3.26 -27.86 11.34
C GLU A 164 3.27 -26.35 11.62
N TRP A 165 3.97 -25.92 12.67
CA TRP A 165 4.09 -24.49 12.97
C TRP A 165 4.76 -23.71 11.84
N ILE A 166 5.84 -24.23 11.22
CA ILE A 166 6.51 -23.55 10.10
C ILE A 166 5.58 -23.48 8.88
N TYR A 167 4.85 -24.55 8.53
CA TYR A 167 3.88 -24.49 7.44
C TYR A 167 2.76 -23.49 7.72
N ASN A 168 2.27 -23.41 8.96
CA ASN A 168 1.29 -22.39 9.36
C ASN A 168 1.85 -20.97 9.21
N GLN A 169 3.15 -20.76 9.45
CA GLN A 169 3.79 -19.48 9.12
C GLN A 169 3.79 -19.24 7.62
N LEU A 170 4.12 -20.24 6.79
CA LEU A 170 4.09 -20.08 5.32
C LEU A 170 2.68 -19.81 4.77
N GLU A 171 1.62 -20.28 5.43
CA GLU A 171 0.22 -20.07 5.04
C GLU A 171 -0.39 -18.76 5.57
N ASP A 172 0.34 -18.03 6.43
CA ASP A 172 -0.14 -16.79 7.03
C ASP A 172 -0.45 -15.72 5.97
N THR A 173 -1.66 -15.16 6.07
CA THR A 173 -2.17 -14.17 5.13
C THR A 173 -1.77 -12.74 5.49
N THR A 174 -1.21 -12.52 6.68
CA THR A 174 -0.84 -11.21 7.23
C THR A 174 0.54 -10.73 6.78
N HIS A 175 1.33 -11.58 6.10
CA HIS A 175 2.64 -11.21 5.55
C HIS A 175 2.58 -9.91 4.74
N LEU A 176 3.53 -8.99 4.97
CA LEU A 176 3.69 -7.78 4.16
C LEU A 176 4.06 -8.14 2.72
N LEU A 177 4.99 -9.08 2.55
CA LEU A 177 5.36 -9.64 1.27
C LEU A 177 5.36 -11.16 1.41
N HIS A 178 4.77 -11.85 0.45
CA HIS A 178 5.00 -13.28 0.27
C HIS A 178 5.05 -13.59 -1.21
N GLY A 179 6.24 -13.94 -1.70
CA GLY A 179 6.45 -14.46 -3.05
C GLY A 179 7.03 -15.87 -2.99
N VAL A 180 6.69 -16.70 -3.96
CA VAL A 180 7.24 -18.05 -4.12
C VAL A 180 7.91 -18.14 -5.48
N ILE A 181 9.16 -18.58 -5.54
CA ILE A 181 9.88 -18.80 -6.79
C ILE A 181 10.40 -20.23 -6.85
N HIS A 182 10.07 -20.92 -7.93
CA HIS A 182 10.52 -22.27 -8.25
C HIS A 182 11.96 -22.24 -8.78
N ALA A 183 12.71 -23.33 -8.59
CA ALA A 183 14.11 -23.41 -9.04
C ALA A 183 14.31 -23.28 -10.56
N ASN A 184 13.23 -23.40 -11.36
CA ASN A 184 13.24 -23.16 -12.80
C ASN A 184 13.10 -21.67 -13.17
N GLY A 185 12.93 -20.78 -12.18
CA GLY A 185 12.82 -19.33 -12.35
C GLY A 185 11.40 -18.82 -12.60
N TYR A 186 10.37 -19.66 -12.54
CA TYR A 186 8.97 -19.22 -12.53
C TYR A 186 8.49 -19.05 -11.10
N GLY A 187 7.54 -18.15 -10.86
CA GLY A 187 7.04 -17.93 -9.50
C GLY A 187 5.69 -17.26 -9.42
N HIS A 188 5.29 -16.99 -8.20
CA HIS A 188 3.98 -16.45 -7.85
C HIS A 188 4.14 -15.38 -6.76
N LEU A 189 3.50 -14.24 -6.95
CA LEU A 189 3.34 -13.24 -5.91
C LEU A 189 2.02 -13.50 -5.18
N LEU A 190 2.10 -13.82 -3.89
CA LEU A 190 0.95 -14.27 -3.09
C LEU A 190 0.37 -13.13 -2.25
N ARG A 191 1.22 -12.32 -1.63
CA ARG A 191 0.81 -11.24 -0.72
C ARG A 191 1.62 -9.98 -0.94
N VAL A 192 0.91 -8.85 -0.94
CA VAL A 192 1.46 -7.49 -0.87
C VAL A 192 0.56 -6.69 0.06
N ASN A 193 0.88 -6.72 1.35
CA ASN A 193 0.17 -6.01 2.39
C ASN A 193 1.01 -4.80 2.82
N GLY A 194 0.69 -3.63 2.25
CA GLY A 194 1.33 -2.37 2.63
C GLY A 194 0.76 -1.78 3.93
N ARG A 195 0.69 -0.45 4.01
CA ARG A 195 0.11 0.26 5.15
C ARG A 195 -1.32 -0.17 5.49
N GLU A 196 -2.13 -0.44 4.47
CA GLU A 196 -3.51 -0.91 4.64
C GLU A 196 -3.60 -2.33 5.17
N GLY A 197 -2.56 -3.14 5.00
CA GLY A 197 -2.42 -4.46 5.60
C GLY A 197 -1.73 -4.44 6.97
N GLY A 198 -1.60 -3.27 7.59
CA GLY A 198 -1.03 -3.12 8.94
C GLY A 198 0.45 -2.74 8.98
N SER A 199 1.12 -2.52 7.85
CA SER A 199 2.51 -2.07 7.88
C SER A 199 2.63 -0.65 8.42
N ARG A 200 3.46 -0.47 9.45
CA ARG A 200 3.79 0.86 9.98
C ARG A 200 4.81 1.61 9.12
N VAL A 201 5.57 0.89 8.30
CA VAL A 201 6.77 1.41 7.62
C VAL A 201 6.62 1.34 6.10
N LEU A 202 6.24 0.17 5.56
CA LEU A 202 6.26 -0.09 4.12
C LEU A 202 4.91 0.18 3.47
N SER A 203 4.92 0.95 2.38
CA SER A 203 3.77 1.03 1.47
C SER A 203 3.76 -0.18 0.52
N GLY A 204 2.61 -0.47 -0.09
CA GLY A 204 2.53 -1.50 -1.12
C GLY A 204 3.49 -1.22 -2.29
N CYS A 205 3.66 0.05 -2.65
CA CYS A 205 4.64 0.45 -3.68
C CYS A 205 6.09 0.17 -3.26
N HIS A 206 6.46 0.39 -1.99
CA HIS A 206 7.81 0.05 -1.52
C HIS A 206 8.08 -1.44 -1.65
N ILE A 207 7.10 -2.27 -1.26
CA ILE A 207 7.19 -3.73 -1.34
C ILE A 207 7.31 -4.18 -2.80
N MET A 208 6.48 -3.63 -3.70
CA MET A 208 6.53 -3.98 -5.12
C MET A 208 7.83 -3.53 -5.80
N ASN A 209 8.34 -2.35 -5.48
CA ASN A 209 9.63 -1.88 -5.99
C ASN A 209 10.78 -2.80 -5.55
N PHE A 210 10.77 -3.21 -4.28
CA PHE A 210 11.73 -4.19 -3.77
C PHE A 210 11.60 -5.54 -4.49
N TRP A 211 10.38 -6.06 -4.61
CA TRP A 211 10.10 -7.33 -5.27
C TRP A 211 10.54 -7.34 -6.74
N ASP A 212 10.25 -6.27 -7.47
CA ASP A 212 10.65 -6.09 -8.88
C ASP A 212 12.17 -6.10 -9.06
N ARG A 213 12.90 -5.32 -8.23
CA ARG A 213 14.37 -5.33 -8.25
C ARG A 213 14.96 -6.68 -7.87
N LEU A 214 14.39 -7.33 -6.85
CA LEU A 214 14.83 -8.66 -6.44
C LEU A 214 14.64 -9.67 -7.57
N CYS A 215 13.46 -9.66 -8.22
CA CYS A 215 13.17 -10.55 -9.35
C CYS A 215 14.15 -10.33 -10.52
N LYS A 216 14.45 -9.06 -10.86
CA LYS A 216 15.43 -8.71 -11.89
C LYS A 216 16.84 -9.21 -11.53
N THR A 217 17.27 -8.98 -10.30
CA THR A 217 18.60 -9.38 -9.80
C THR A 217 18.78 -10.90 -9.81
N LEU A 218 17.75 -11.65 -9.38
CA LEU A 218 17.77 -13.11 -9.39
C LEU A 218 17.63 -13.69 -10.81
N GLY A 219 17.21 -12.88 -11.80
CA GLY A 219 16.93 -13.33 -13.16
C GLY A 219 15.71 -14.24 -13.23
N VAL A 220 14.66 -13.88 -12.48
CA VAL A 220 13.37 -14.55 -12.51
C VAL A 220 12.77 -14.45 -13.91
N ARG A 221 12.25 -15.56 -14.44
CA ARG A 221 11.73 -15.66 -15.80
C ARG A 221 10.33 -15.07 -15.93
N LYS A 222 9.44 -15.40 -15.00
CA LYS A 222 8.06 -14.92 -14.98
C LYS A 222 7.45 -15.09 -13.59
N ILE A 223 6.74 -14.07 -13.12
CA ILE A 223 5.92 -14.13 -11.91
C ILE A 223 4.45 -13.98 -12.30
N SER A 224 3.60 -14.84 -11.76
CA SER A 224 2.15 -14.66 -11.83
C SER A 224 1.61 -14.03 -10.54
N VAL A 225 0.51 -13.29 -10.64
CA VAL A 225 -0.24 -12.81 -9.48
C VAL A 225 -1.72 -13.08 -9.73
N MET A 226 -2.43 -13.54 -8.70
CA MET A 226 -3.88 -13.55 -8.71
C MET A 226 -4.35 -12.25 -8.06
N ASP A 227 -4.82 -11.31 -8.87
CA ASP A 227 -5.21 -9.98 -8.38
C ASP A 227 -6.60 -10.02 -7.72
N VAL A 228 -6.60 -10.17 -6.40
CA VAL A 228 -7.77 -10.05 -5.51
C VAL A 228 -7.69 -8.78 -4.66
N SER A 229 -6.92 -7.79 -5.11
CA SER A 229 -6.64 -6.59 -4.32
C SER A 229 -7.89 -5.74 -4.11
N LYS A 230 -8.09 -5.35 -2.84
CA LYS A 230 -9.16 -4.43 -2.44
C LYS A 230 -8.56 -3.25 -1.71
N LYS A 231 -9.09 -2.06 -1.98
CA LYS A 231 -8.71 -0.82 -1.32
C LYS A 231 -9.96 -0.11 -0.82
N TYR A 232 -10.10 0.04 0.50
CA TYR A 232 -11.32 0.56 1.14
C TYR A 232 -12.60 -0.18 0.68
N GLY A 233 -12.52 -1.49 0.51
CA GLY A 233 -13.64 -2.32 0.02
C GLY A 233 -13.87 -2.28 -1.49
N LEU A 234 -13.19 -1.39 -2.23
CA LEU A 234 -13.26 -1.33 -3.69
C LEU A 234 -12.31 -2.33 -4.34
N GLU A 235 -12.78 -2.99 -5.39
CA GLU A 235 -11.96 -3.85 -6.26
C GLU A 235 -10.88 -3.02 -6.95
N TYR A 236 -9.65 -3.09 -6.44
CA TYR A 236 -8.58 -2.16 -6.82
C TYR A 236 -8.11 -2.39 -8.25
N ARG A 237 -8.16 -3.65 -8.71
CA ARG A 237 -7.97 -4.04 -10.11
C ARG A 237 -8.90 -3.32 -11.07
N LEU A 238 -10.16 -3.13 -10.69
CA LEU A 238 -11.18 -2.51 -11.54
C LEU A 238 -10.98 -0.99 -11.59
N LEU A 239 -10.75 -0.39 -10.42
CA LEU A 239 -10.48 1.04 -10.31
C LEU A 239 -9.25 1.45 -11.15
N HIS A 240 -8.15 0.69 -11.05
CA HIS A 240 -6.95 0.94 -11.87
C HIS A 240 -7.19 0.64 -13.34
N ALA A 241 -7.90 -0.44 -13.69
CA ALA A 241 -8.17 -0.73 -15.09
C ALA A 241 -8.95 0.40 -15.77
N ILE A 242 -9.97 0.96 -15.11
CA ILE A 242 -10.76 2.09 -15.64
C ILE A 242 -9.91 3.36 -15.77
N THR A 243 -9.09 3.67 -14.77
CA THR A 243 -8.36 4.95 -14.70
C THR A 243 -7.04 4.96 -15.48
N ASN A 244 -6.31 3.84 -15.46
CA ASN A 244 -4.97 3.70 -16.01
C ASN A 244 -4.92 2.76 -17.24
N GLY A 245 -5.99 2.03 -17.54
CA GLY A 245 -6.03 1.05 -18.64
C GLY A 245 -5.39 -0.31 -18.29
N HIS A 246 -4.93 -0.49 -17.06
CA HIS A 246 -4.30 -1.71 -16.56
C HIS A 246 -4.51 -1.84 -15.04
N PRO A 247 -4.42 -3.05 -14.45
CA PRO A 247 -4.48 -3.21 -12.99
C PRO A 247 -3.30 -2.53 -12.30
N TRP A 248 -3.36 -2.38 -10.97
CA TRP A 248 -2.29 -1.71 -10.20
C TRP A 248 -0.91 -2.35 -10.39
N TYR A 249 -0.85 -3.67 -10.46
CA TYR A 249 0.38 -4.42 -10.73
C TYR A 249 0.98 -4.10 -12.11
N GLY A 250 0.19 -3.60 -13.06
CA GLY A 250 0.65 -3.16 -14.38
C GLY A 250 1.70 -2.06 -14.34
N ASN A 251 1.78 -1.29 -13.25
CA ASN A 251 2.86 -0.32 -13.03
C ASN A 251 4.25 -0.98 -12.93
N TRP A 252 4.31 -2.30 -12.69
CA TRP A 252 5.54 -3.11 -12.68
C TRP A 252 5.60 -4.10 -13.85
N GLY A 253 4.85 -3.86 -14.92
CA GLY A 253 4.85 -4.70 -16.13
C GLY A 253 4.07 -6.00 -16.00
N TYR A 254 3.21 -6.16 -14.99
CA TYR A 254 2.28 -7.28 -14.95
C TYR A 254 1.17 -7.07 -15.97
N GLU A 255 0.93 -8.10 -16.77
CA GLU A 255 -0.06 -8.08 -17.84
C GLU A 255 -1.15 -9.14 -17.60
N PHE A 256 -2.20 -9.08 -18.42
CA PHE A 256 -3.22 -10.11 -18.43
C PHE A 256 -2.60 -11.49 -18.73
N GLY A 257 -2.75 -12.41 -17.79
CA GLY A 257 -2.26 -13.79 -17.91
C GLY A 257 -3.29 -14.72 -18.55
N ALA A 258 -3.56 -15.84 -17.89
CA ALA A 258 -4.69 -16.69 -18.23
C ALA A 258 -5.97 -16.10 -17.60
N GLY A 259 -7.01 -15.86 -18.40
CA GLY A 259 -8.33 -15.51 -17.89
C GLY A 259 -8.99 -16.70 -17.17
N SER A 260 -10.02 -16.44 -16.35
CA SER A 260 -10.94 -17.52 -15.96
C SER A 260 -11.66 -18.05 -17.21
N PHE A 261 -12.21 -19.27 -17.12
CA PHE A 261 -12.80 -20.01 -18.24
C PHE A 261 -13.55 -19.10 -19.25
N ALA A 262 -13.13 -19.15 -20.52
CA ALA A 262 -13.64 -18.36 -21.65
C ALA A 262 -13.41 -16.82 -21.64
N LEU A 263 -12.73 -16.24 -20.65
CA LEU A 263 -12.33 -14.82 -20.69
C LEU A 263 -11.06 -14.62 -21.51
N THR A 264 -11.20 -13.93 -22.64
CA THR A 264 -10.07 -13.52 -23.48
C THR A 264 -9.56 -12.14 -23.08
N VAL A 265 -8.31 -11.83 -23.45
CA VAL A 265 -7.74 -10.49 -23.26
C VAL A 265 -8.56 -9.42 -23.98
N ASN A 266 -9.15 -9.74 -25.14
CA ASN A 266 -9.99 -8.82 -25.90
C ASN A 266 -11.29 -8.53 -25.16
N ALA A 267 -11.99 -9.56 -24.67
CA ALA A 267 -13.21 -9.40 -23.88
C ALA A 267 -12.95 -8.59 -22.60
N TYR A 268 -11.79 -8.81 -21.94
CA TYR A 268 -11.40 -8.01 -20.79
C TYR A 268 -11.18 -6.53 -21.16
N LYS A 269 -10.42 -6.25 -22.23
CA LYS A 269 -10.17 -4.88 -22.69
C LYS A 269 -11.45 -4.17 -23.09
N GLU A 270 -12.34 -4.84 -23.81
CA GLU A 270 -13.64 -4.31 -24.23
C GLU A 270 -14.53 -3.99 -23.01
N ALA A 271 -14.55 -4.87 -22.01
CA ALA A 271 -15.29 -4.62 -20.77
C ALA A 271 -14.75 -3.40 -20.00
N VAL A 272 -13.41 -3.26 -19.91
CA VAL A 272 -12.78 -2.09 -19.28
C VAL A 272 -13.11 -0.81 -20.05
N GLU A 273 -13.02 -0.83 -21.38
CA GLU A 273 -13.34 0.33 -22.21
C GLU A 273 -14.81 0.73 -22.06
N THR A 274 -15.73 -0.24 -22.10
CA THR A 274 -17.17 -0.01 -21.91
C THR A 274 -17.47 0.67 -20.58
N LEU A 275 -16.86 0.19 -19.49
CA LEU A 275 -17.03 0.79 -18.16
C LEU A 275 -16.40 2.19 -18.08
N ALA A 276 -15.22 2.37 -18.69
CA ALA A 276 -14.51 3.63 -18.70
C ALA A 276 -15.24 4.72 -19.50
N SER A 277 -15.80 4.36 -20.66
CA SER A 277 -16.49 5.27 -21.58
C SER A 277 -17.95 5.54 -21.20
N GLN A 278 -18.48 4.88 -20.17
CA GLN A 278 -19.86 5.05 -19.76
C GLN A 278 -20.13 6.51 -19.35
N SER A 279 -21.10 7.14 -20.01
CA SER A 279 -21.41 8.56 -19.80
C SER A 279 -22.03 8.80 -18.42
N LEU A 280 -21.53 9.80 -17.69
CA LEU A 280 -22.07 10.20 -16.40
C LEU A 280 -23.50 10.74 -16.52
N SER A 281 -23.87 11.27 -17.68
CA SER A 281 -25.23 11.76 -17.93
C SER A 281 -26.27 10.67 -17.71
N GLN A 282 -25.95 9.40 -17.99
CA GLN A 282 -26.84 8.25 -17.76
C GLN A 282 -27.22 8.09 -16.29
N PHE A 283 -26.35 8.50 -15.36
CA PHE A 283 -26.64 8.46 -13.93
C PHE A 283 -27.41 9.69 -13.47
N VAL A 284 -27.23 10.84 -14.12
CA VAL A 284 -27.79 12.14 -13.69
C VAL A 284 -29.20 12.39 -14.25
N THR A 285 -29.53 11.88 -15.44
CA THR A 285 -30.86 12.10 -16.05
C THR A 285 -31.91 11.12 -15.52
N GLN A 286 -32.59 11.45 -14.42
CA GLN A 286 -33.85 10.79 -14.01
C GLN A 286 -34.92 11.75 -13.49
N GLY A 287 -35.54 12.53 -14.40
CA GLY A 287 -36.87 13.13 -14.22
C GLY A 287 -37.15 13.87 -12.89
N GLN A 288 -38.44 14.04 -12.55
CA GLN A 288 -38.93 14.77 -11.36
C GLN A 288 -38.72 14.03 -10.02
N LYS A 289 -37.81 13.07 -9.93
CA LYS A 289 -37.53 12.35 -8.68
C LYS A 289 -36.41 13.05 -7.89
N PRO A 290 -36.44 13.02 -6.54
CA PRO A 290 -35.32 13.50 -5.75
C PRO A 290 -34.05 12.74 -6.13
N ASN A 291 -32.91 13.45 -6.12
CA ASN A 291 -31.64 12.86 -6.48
C ASN A 291 -31.31 11.68 -5.57
N THR A 292 -30.77 10.62 -6.15
CA THR A 292 -30.17 9.52 -5.41
C THR A 292 -28.83 9.97 -4.82
N ARG A 293 -28.39 9.33 -3.73
CA ARG A 293 -27.05 9.58 -3.14
C ARG A 293 -25.92 9.47 -4.17
N LEU A 294 -26.03 8.56 -5.14
CA LEU A 294 -25.04 8.43 -6.23
C LEU A 294 -24.99 9.67 -7.12
N GLN A 295 -26.16 10.21 -7.50
CA GLN A 295 -26.27 11.43 -8.30
C GLN A 295 -25.69 12.63 -7.55
N GLU A 296 -26.00 12.76 -6.27
CA GLU A 296 -25.46 13.85 -5.42
C GLU A 296 -23.93 13.79 -5.34
N VAL A 297 -23.36 12.60 -5.17
CA VAL A 297 -21.91 12.39 -5.15
C VAL A 297 -21.27 12.76 -6.49
N ILE A 298 -21.88 12.35 -7.62
CA ILE A 298 -21.38 12.69 -8.97
C ILE A 298 -21.41 14.21 -9.16
N LEU A 299 -22.54 14.86 -8.87
CA LEU A 299 -22.70 16.31 -9.01
C LEU A 299 -21.72 17.09 -8.10
N PHE A 300 -21.47 16.60 -6.89
CA PHE A 300 -20.50 17.18 -5.97
C PHE A 300 -19.09 17.19 -6.59
N TYR A 301 -18.59 16.04 -7.07
CA TYR A 301 -17.25 15.99 -7.65
C TYR A 301 -17.15 16.71 -9.00
N GLN A 302 -18.24 16.75 -9.78
CA GLN A 302 -18.31 17.60 -10.97
C GLN A 302 -18.16 19.08 -10.61
N SER A 303 -18.80 19.54 -9.53
CA SER A 303 -18.67 20.94 -9.07
C SER A 303 -17.26 21.29 -8.59
N LEU A 304 -16.51 20.31 -8.06
CA LEU A 304 -15.13 20.50 -7.62
C LEU A 304 -14.11 20.48 -8.76
N SER A 305 -14.42 19.84 -9.88
CA SER A 305 -13.48 19.69 -11.00
C SER A 305 -13.35 20.97 -11.82
N ASP A 306 -12.13 21.32 -12.24
CA ASP A 306 -11.86 22.40 -13.20
C ASP A 306 -12.14 22.00 -14.65
N ARG A 307 -12.29 20.70 -14.89
CA ARG A 307 -12.58 20.11 -16.20
C ARG A 307 -13.93 19.44 -16.16
N GLU A 308 -14.63 19.46 -17.28
CA GLU A 308 -15.85 18.68 -17.44
C GLU A 308 -15.53 17.19 -17.23
N LEU A 309 -16.26 16.55 -16.32
CA LEU A 309 -16.20 15.10 -16.11
C LEU A 309 -17.35 14.50 -16.93
N VAL A 310 -17.02 13.83 -18.03
CA VAL A 310 -18.00 13.35 -19.00
C VAL A 310 -18.34 11.89 -18.75
N ASN A 311 -17.33 11.06 -18.49
CA ASN A 311 -17.48 9.62 -18.33
C ASN A 311 -16.98 9.10 -16.98
N THR A 312 -17.24 7.83 -16.71
CA THR A 312 -16.80 7.12 -15.50
C THR A 312 -15.29 7.23 -15.28
N LYS A 313 -14.49 7.11 -16.34
CA LYS A 313 -13.03 7.24 -16.25
C LYS A 313 -12.61 8.64 -15.79
N ASP A 314 -13.21 9.70 -16.30
CA ASP A 314 -12.91 11.08 -15.89
C ASP A 314 -13.18 11.28 -14.40
N LEU A 315 -14.33 10.79 -13.92
CA LEU A 315 -14.72 10.87 -12.52
C LEU A 315 -13.73 10.13 -11.63
N PHE A 316 -13.46 8.85 -11.90
CA PHE A 316 -12.54 8.07 -11.06
C PHE A 316 -11.10 8.59 -11.14
N TYR A 317 -10.66 9.08 -12.30
CA TYR A 317 -9.34 9.69 -12.44
C TYR A 317 -9.24 10.96 -11.57
N PHE A 318 -10.27 11.80 -11.57
CA PHE A 318 -10.35 12.97 -10.72
C PHE A 318 -10.32 12.60 -9.23
N LEU A 319 -11.15 11.65 -8.80
CA LEU A 319 -11.17 11.13 -7.42
C LEU A 319 -9.80 10.61 -6.98
N MET A 320 -9.15 9.81 -7.81
CA MET A 320 -7.82 9.29 -7.53
C MET A 320 -6.77 10.40 -7.45
N SER A 321 -6.92 11.47 -8.24
CA SER A 321 -6.05 12.64 -8.14
C SER A 321 -6.23 13.39 -6.81
N LEU A 322 -7.48 13.54 -6.33
CA LEU A 322 -7.77 14.14 -5.03
C LEU A 322 -7.16 13.32 -3.89
N ILE A 323 -7.30 11.99 -3.93
CA ILE A 323 -6.71 11.07 -2.93
C ILE A 323 -5.17 11.20 -2.92
N ARG A 324 -4.53 11.31 -4.09
CA ARG A 324 -3.07 11.53 -4.16
C ARG A 324 -2.69 12.87 -3.55
N ILE A 325 -3.45 13.92 -3.83
CA ILE A 325 -3.22 15.26 -3.31
C ILE A 325 -3.35 15.26 -1.78
N THR A 326 -4.39 14.66 -1.22
CA THR A 326 -4.58 14.59 0.25
C THR A 326 -3.46 13.80 0.94
N HIS A 327 -3.03 12.67 0.38
CA HIS A 327 -1.88 11.94 0.92
C HIS A 327 -0.57 12.74 0.83
N ASN A 328 -0.38 13.51 -0.25
CA ASN A 328 0.79 14.37 -0.41
C ASN A 328 0.78 15.55 0.57
N TYR A 329 -0.39 16.08 0.93
CA TYR A 329 -0.49 17.09 1.99
C TYR A 329 -0.27 16.49 3.38
N SER A 330 -0.85 15.32 3.67
CA SER A 330 -0.63 14.62 4.94
C SER A 330 0.83 14.23 5.17
N THR A 331 1.64 14.07 4.11
CA THR A 331 3.08 13.77 4.21
C THR A 331 3.97 15.01 4.19
N LYS A 332 3.48 16.15 3.68
CA LYS A 332 4.22 17.44 3.66
C LYS A 332 4.00 18.32 4.88
N VAL A 333 2.98 18.05 5.69
CA VAL A 333 2.77 18.80 6.96
C VAL A 333 3.83 18.44 8.02
N ASP A 334 4.53 17.31 7.86
CA ASP A 334 5.69 16.91 8.68
C ASP A 334 7.01 16.93 7.88
N SER A 335 7.13 17.76 6.84
CA SER A 335 8.44 17.97 6.19
C SER A 335 8.50 19.34 5.52
N SER A 336 8.97 20.34 6.28
CA SER A 336 9.41 21.61 5.71
C SER A 336 10.67 21.37 4.88
N SER A 337 10.49 21.12 3.58
CA SER A 337 11.53 21.38 2.60
C SER A 337 10.93 21.88 1.29
N LYS A 338 11.37 23.10 0.97
CA LYS A 338 10.98 23.91 -0.17
C LYS A 338 11.25 23.16 -1.46
N ASN A 339 10.19 22.82 -2.19
CA ASN A 339 10.17 22.83 -3.65
C ASN A 339 8.73 23.08 -4.10
N GLN A 340 8.37 24.36 -4.09
CA GLN A 340 7.17 24.87 -4.74
C GLN A 340 7.36 24.73 -6.26
N HIS A 341 6.99 23.58 -6.83
CA HIS A 341 6.42 23.61 -8.17
C HIS A 341 5.02 24.20 -8.03
N THR A 342 4.96 25.52 -8.12
CA THR A 342 3.73 26.28 -8.33
C THR A 342 3.15 25.80 -9.65
N PHE A 343 2.14 24.92 -9.59
CA PHE A 343 1.14 24.89 -10.64
C PHE A 343 0.50 26.28 -10.63
N LYS A 344 0.95 27.15 -11.53
CA LYS A 344 0.24 28.39 -11.83
C LYS A 344 -1.08 27.97 -12.50
N PRO A 345 -2.25 28.13 -11.85
CA PRO A 345 -3.48 28.10 -12.62
C PRO A 345 -3.38 29.20 -13.68
N LYS A 346 -3.70 28.88 -14.94
CA LYS A 346 -3.95 29.90 -15.94
C LYS A 346 -5.14 30.71 -15.45
N ILE A 347 -4.87 31.83 -14.79
CA ILE A 347 -5.87 32.85 -14.44
C ILE A 347 -6.41 33.37 -15.79
N PRO A 348 -7.71 33.21 -16.08
CA PRO A 348 -8.34 34.00 -17.14
C PRO A 348 -8.20 35.49 -16.76
N PRO A 349 -7.90 36.39 -17.70
CA PRO A 349 -7.27 37.69 -17.44
C PRO A 349 -8.17 38.77 -16.81
N LEU A 350 -9.26 38.42 -16.11
CA LEU A 350 -10.25 39.40 -15.63
C LEU A 350 -10.13 39.82 -14.17
N TRP A 351 -9.50 39.03 -13.27
CA TRP A 351 -9.53 39.31 -11.83
C TRP A 351 -8.13 39.41 -11.22
N SER A 352 -7.90 40.44 -10.40
CA SER A 352 -6.62 40.61 -9.73
C SER A 352 -6.50 39.65 -8.54
N ARG A 353 -5.27 39.27 -8.20
CA ARG A 353 -4.98 38.46 -7.00
C ARG A 353 -5.52 39.11 -5.71
N ASN A 354 -5.64 40.44 -5.70
CA ASN A 354 -6.16 41.21 -4.58
C ASN A 354 -7.69 41.07 -4.45
N ASP A 355 -8.41 40.93 -5.56
CA ASP A 355 -9.88 40.76 -5.55
C ASP A 355 -10.26 39.40 -4.95
N ILE A 356 -9.52 38.35 -5.35
CA ILE A 356 -9.67 36.99 -4.81
C ILE A 356 -9.37 36.98 -3.30
N GLN A 357 -8.23 37.56 -2.89
CA GLN A 357 -7.85 37.61 -1.48
C GLN A 357 -8.88 38.36 -0.62
N ARG A 358 -9.42 39.47 -1.13
CA ARG A 358 -10.46 40.24 -0.42
C ARG A 358 -11.74 39.44 -0.20
N VAL A 359 -12.16 38.66 -1.20
CA VAL A 359 -13.36 37.81 -1.11
C VAL A 359 -13.14 36.66 -0.14
N GLU A 360 -11.98 36.03 -0.19
CA GLU A 360 -11.61 34.94 0.71
C GLU A 360 -11.55 35.40 2.16
N GLU A 361 -10.93 36.55 2.42
CA GLU A 361 -10.92 37.15 3.75
C GLU A 361 -12.33 37.47 4.25
N ALA A 362 -13.24 37.92 3.37
CA ALA A 362 -14.64 38.14 3.72
C ALA A 362 -15.37 36.82 4.06
N MET A 363 -15.16 35.75 3.29
CA MET A 363 -15.72 34.43 3.58
C MET A 363 -15.19 33.87 4.90
N LEU A 364 -13.89 34.02 5.17
CA LEU A 364 -13.27 33.62 6.44
C LEU A 364 -13.83 34.42 7.63
N ARG A 365 -14.13 35.72 7.46
CA ARG A 365 -14.80 36.52 8.50
C ARG A 365 -16.20 36.01 8.80
N VAL A 366 -16.96 35.59 7.78
CA VAL A 366 -18.29 34.98 7.97
C VAL A 366 -18.16 33.66 8.74
N LEU A 367 -17.22 32.80 8.35
CA LEU A 367 -16.99 31.52 9.05
C LEU A 367 -16.50 31.72 10.49
N ARG A 368 -15.72 32.76 10.77
CA ARG A 368 -15.30 33.13 12.13
C ARG A 368 -16.46 33.66 12.99
N ALA A 369 -17.40 34.38 12.39
CA ALA A 369 -18.55 34.94 13.10
C ALA A 369 -19.55 33.85 13.52
N VAL A 370 -19.53 32.70 12.84
CA VAL A 370 -20.32 31.53 13.22
C VAL A 370 -19.51 30.70 14.23
N SER A 371 -19.58 31.09 15.50
CA SER A 371 -18.89 30.40 16.60
C SER A 371 -19.43 28.98 16.84
N GLY A 372 -18.53 28.02 17.12
CA GLY A 372 -18.85 26.67 17.60
C GLY A 372 -18.80 25.55 16.55
N SER A 373 -19.53 24.47 16.79
CA SER A 373 -19.56 23.25 15.95
C SER A 373 -20.42 23.38 14.68
N ASN A 374 -20.97 24.56 14.41
CA ASN A 374 -22.00 24.80 13.40
C ASN A 374 -21.43 24.85 11.98
N TRP A 375 -22.17 24.31 11.02
CA TRP A 375 -21.81 24.29 9.61
C TRP A 375 -22.56 25.41 8.86
N VAL A 376 -21.87 26.09 7.95
CA VAL A 376 -22.43 27.16 7.13
C VAL A 376 -22.66 26.64 5.72
N SER A 377 -23.92 26.59 5.28
CA SER A 377 -24.24 26.15 3.92
C SER A 377 -23.65 27.09 2.87
N LEU A 378 -23.32 26.53 1.70
CA LEU A 378 -22.81 27.28 0.55
C LEU A 378 -23.74 28.44 0.18
N ARG A 379 -25.06 28.24 0.24
CA ARG A 379 -26.05 29.30 -0.03
C ARG A 379 -25.96 30.43 1.01
N ALA A 380 -25.83 30.09 2.30
CA ALA A 380 -25.72 31.10 3.35
C ALA A 380 -24.39 31.87 3.26
N LEU A 381 -23.29 31.16 3.01
CA LEU A 381 -21.97 31.77 2.85
C LEU A 381 -21.93 32.69 1.62
N ARG A 382 -22.40 32.20 0.47
CA ARG A 382 -22.54 32.99 -0.78
C ARG A 382 -23.43 34.21 -0.58
N GLY A 383 -24.55 34.06 0.13
CA GLY A 383 -25.47 35.15 0.46
C GLY A 383 -24.83 36.21 1.36
N ALA A 384 -24.01 35.81 2.32
CA ALA A 384 -23.34 36.73 3.24
C ALA A 384 -22.27 37.59 2.54
N VAL A 385 -21.59 37.05 1.52
CA VAL A 385 -20.56 37.79 0.76
C VAL A 385 -21.04 38.29 -0.61
N CYS A 386 -22.35 38.24 -0.89
CA CYS A 386 -22.90 38.58 -2.22
C CYS A 386 -22.62 40.02 -2.70
N LYS A 387 -22.32 40.94 -1.76
CA LYS A 387 -21.97 42.34 -2.05
C LYS A 387 -20.46 42.59 -2.16
N VAL A 388 -19.62 41.58 -1.92
CA VAL A 388 -18.16 41.74 -1.85
C VAL A 388 -17.50 41.65 -3.23
N ALA A 389 -18.07 40.85 -4.14
CA ALA A 389 -17.60 40.71 -5.51
C ALA A 389 -18.73 40.22 -6.43
N SER A 390 -18.45 40.15 -7.73
CA SER A 390 -19.39 39.58 -8.71
C SER A 390 -19.65 38.09 -8.42
N PRO A 391 -20.82 37.55 -8.83
CA PRO A 391 -21.18 36.14 -8.61
C PRO A 391 -20.08 35.17 -9.06
N ASP A 392 -19.42 35.44 -10.18
CA ASP A 392 -18.37 34.57 -10.74
C ASP A 392 -17.12 34.49 -9.85
N VAL A 393 -16.73 35.60 -9.22
CA VAL A 393 -15.59 35.65 -8.28
C VAL A 393 -15.95 34.92 -6.98
N LEU A 394 -17.19 35.05 -6.52
CA LEU A 394 -17.67 34.34 -5.34
C LEU A 394 -17.68 32.83 -5.57
N ASP A 395 -18.20 32.39 -6.72
CA ASP A 395 -18.27 30.96 -7.07
C ASP A 395 -16.86 30.39 -7.26
N HIS A 396 -15.92 31.17 -7.82
CA HIS A 396 -14.50 30.81 -7.86
C HIS A 396 -13.90 30.66 -6.45
N CYS A 397 -14.08 31.63 -5.56
CA CYS A 397 -13.51 31.58 -4.21
C CYS A 397 -14.10 30.44 -3.36
N LEU A 398 -15.40 30.16 -3.48
CA LEU A 398 -16.07 29.04 -2.81
C LEU A 398 -15.49 27.67 -3.21
N LYS A 399 -15.12 27.53 -4.49
CA LYS A 399 -14.52 26.31 -5.04
C LYS A 399 -13.18 25.97 -4.38
N TYR A 400 -12.36 26.99 -4.12
CA TYR A 400 -11.02 26.82 -3.54
C TYR A 400 -10.94 27.14 -2.05
N LEU A 401 -12.08 27.31 -1.37
CA LEU A 401 -12.10 27.68 0.04
C LEU A 401 -11.67 26.53 0.95
N ARG A 402 -11.91 25.26 0.56
CA ARG A 402 -11.54 24.06 1.33
C ARG A 402 -10.02 23.95 1.47
N GLY A 403 -9.55 23.66 2.68
CA GLY A 403 -8.14 23.46 2.99
C GLY A 403 -7.34 24.74 3.16
N LYS A 404 -7.98 25.92 3.07
CA LYS A 404 -7.31 27.19 3.38
C LYS A 404 -7.09 27.33 4.86
N SER A 405 -5.85 27.65 5.22
CA SER A 405 -5.47 28.01 6.57
C SER A 405 -5.69 29.50 6.82
N THR A 406 -6.14 29.82 8.01
CA THR A 406 -6.13 31.19 8.52
C THR A 406 -4.80 31.49 9.21
N VAL A 407 -4.57 32.77 9.52
CA VAL A 407 -3.41 33.23 10.32
C VAL A 407 -3.40 32.60 11.73
N ASP A 408 -4.55 32.13 12.21
CA ASP A 408 -4.75 31.54 13.54
C ASP A 408 -4.69 30.00 13.54
N GLU A 409 -4.06 29.40 12.53
CA GLU A 409 -3.92 27.93 12.35
C GLU A 409 -5.25 27.14 12.24
N MET A 410 -6.36 27.82 11.94
CA MET A 410 -7.63 27.17 11.66
C MET A 410 -7.73 26.81 10.18
N ILE A 411 -8.28 25.63 9.87
CA ILE A 411 -8.45 25.14 8.50
C ILE A 411 -9.94 25.17 8.13
N VAL A 412 -10.25 25.63 6.92
CA VAL A 412 -11.60 25.51 6.36
C VAL A 412 -11.84 24.08 5.90
N VAL A 413 -12.86 23.45 6.46
CA VAL A 413 -13.34 22.12 6.10
C VAL A 413 -14.66 22.26 5.34
N ALA A 414 -14.83 21.44 4.32
CA ALA A 414 -16.09 21.34 3.57
C ALA A 414 -16.63 19.92 3.68
N ARG A 415 -17.95 19.78 3.83
CA ARG A 415 -18.68 18.50 3.78
C ARG A 415 -19.93 18.63 2.91
N CYS A 416 -20.51 17.50 2.55
CA CYS A 416 -21.89 17.45 2.05
C CYS A 416 -22.85 17.24 3.23
N ASN A 417 -23.88 18.07 3.35
CA ASN A 417 -24.93 17.87 4.35
C ASN A 417 -25.74 16.60 4.02
N PRO A 418 -25.87 15.64 4.94
CA PRO A 418 -26.54 14.36 4.68
C PRO A 418 -28.04 14.47 4.38
N ASP A 419 -28.71 15.53 4.84
CA ASP A 419 -30.16 15.71 4.68
C ASP A 419 -30.53 16.59 3.48
N SER A 420 -29.64 17.51 3.08
CA SER A 420 -29.91 18.50 2.02
C SER A 420 -29.04 18.37 0.78
N GLY A 421 -28.01 17.50 0.79
CA GLY A 421 -27.06 17.34 -0.30
C GLY A 421 -26.22 18.59 -0.60
N SER A 422 -26.34 19.63 0.23
CA SER A 422 -25.70 20.92 0.01
C SER A 422 -24.30 20.97 0.62
N CYS A 423 -23.36 21.63 -0.05
CA CYS A 423 -22.02 21.82 0.48
C CYS A 423 -22.08 22.77 1.68
N GLU A 424 -21.42 22.41 2.79
CA GLU A 424 -21.30 23.24 3.98
C GLU A 424 -19.84 23.39 4.40
N TYR A 425 -19.52 24.54 4.98
CA TYR A 425 -18.18 24.93 5.39
C TYR A 425 -18.11 25.19 6.90
N ARG A 426 -16.96 24.87 7.50
CA ARG A 426 -16.66 25.19 8.91
C ARG A 426 -15.17 25.42 9.10
N LEU A 427 -14.80 26.27 10.06
CA LEU A 427 -13.43 26.37 10.56
C LEU A 427 -13.18 25.33 11.66
N VAL A 428 -12.08 24.61 11.57
CA VAL A 428 -11.65 23.68 12.63
C VAL A 428 -10.20 23.94 12.99
N SER A 429 -9.83 23.64 14.24
CA SER A 429 -8.43 23.68 14.64
C SER A 429 -7.63 22.60 13.90
N HIS A 430 -6.35 22.86 13.69
CA HIS A 430 -5.45 21.91 13.06
C HIS A 430 -5.49 20.51 13.71
N ALA A 431 -5.58 20.45 15.05
CA ALA A 431 -5.73 19.20 15.80
C ALA A 431 -7.04 18.44 15.48
N LEU A 432 -8.16 19.16 15.36
CA LEU A 432 -9.46 18.56 15.04
C LEU A 432 -9.56 18.16 13.56
N PHE A 433 -8.89 18.90 12.67
CA PHE A 433 -8.76 18.54 11.25
C PHE A 433 -8.06 17.19 11.07
N CYS A 434 -6.94 16.99 11.77
CA CYS A 434 -6.23 15.71 11.77
C CYS A 434 -7.09 14.57 12.34
N LEU A 435 -7.82 14.82 13.44
CA LEU A 435 -8.70 13.82 14.06
C LEU A 435 -9.85 13.40 13.13
N LEU A 436 -10.52 14.36 12.47
CA LEU A 436 -11.61 14.11 11.52
C LEU A 436 -11.14 13.41 10.24
N THR A 437 -9.87 13.60 9.86
CA THR A 437 -9.26 12.89 8.73
C THR A 437 -8.91 11.44 9.08
N ILE A 438 -8.57 11.17 10.34
CA ILE A 438 -8.25 9.82 10.85
C ILE A 438 -9.51 8.99 11.12
N LEU A 439 -10.58 9.60 11.62
CA LEU A 439 -11.81 8.90 12.03
C LEU A 439 -12.81 8.62 10.89
N GLY A 440 -12.57 9.12 9.68
CA GLY A 440 -13.43 8.84 8.52
C GLY A 440 -14.85 9.43 8.62
N GLU A 441 -15.10 10.34 9.57
CA GLU A 441 -16.40 11.00 9.77
C GLU A 441 -16.69 12.15 8.77
N MET A 442 -15.76 12.40 7.86
CA MET A 442 -15.93 13.36 6.77
C MET A 442 -16.33 12.61 5.49
N PRO A 443 -17.47 12.92 4.85
CA PRO A 443 -17.74 12.39 3.51
C PRO A 443 -16.63 12.89 2.59
N HIS A 444 -15.91 11.94 1.98
CA HIS A 444 -14.69 12.15 1.18
C HIS A 444 -14.81 13.23 0.10
#